data_AF-A0A835Q0P0-F1
#
_entry.id   AF-A0A835Q0P0-F1
#
_cell.length_a   1.000
_cell.length_b   1.000
_cell.length_c   1.000
_cell.angle_alpha   90.00
_cell.angle_beta   90.00
_cell.angle_gamma   90.00
#
_symmetry.space_group_name_H-M   'P 1'
#
loop_
_entity.id
_entity.type
_entity.pdbx_description
1 polymer ?
#
loop_
_entity_poly.entity_id
_entity_poly.type
_entity_poly.pdbx_seq_one_letter_code
_entity_poly.pdbx_strand_id
1 'polypeptide(L)'
;MSPISLNTLRTFSFIPSVMHRFQSMILAARLKKKLLDQCRQIAVHPMKVLEAITTKKCREEFSLESLETIGDSFLKYVASEYLFKNYPHYHQGLLSSRREKMIANYFLSRLGRNQNISGFIRTEEHDPKQWTIPGEQSDYRVTKICIAELPDAYSTGRRCIKSKVVADSVEALIGTFLITGGEVSALLFLKWLGMEIEHCKNIFIERPVLRRPELFVNLKELQLLFNYNFHDSSLLVEALTHGSYQVSDIPGCYQRLEFLGDAVLDYLITMHLHSIHPVISPGLLTDLRSASVNNDCYAHAAAKVGLNKHILHASSELHRQMSFHLKNVANSFSGPSHGWDAGIALPKVLADVIESIAGAIYLDSGSDTEQVWRSIRPLLEPLVTPDTMQINPVRELDELCSRESYTKTFSKSSNCGLASISVEVNANGCLHKVESTGMNKKSCQKLAAKQVLQSLKACNHD
;
A
#
# COMPACT_ATOMS: atom_id res chain seq x y z
N MET A 1 31.87 -5.72 54.13
CA MET A 1 30.86 -5.59 53.06
C MET A 1 29.49 -5.74 53.70
N SER A 2 28.75 -4.66 53.91
CA SER A 2 27.34 -4.75 54.31
C SER A 2 26.57 -5.54 53.25
N PRO A 3 25.73 -6.53 53.59
CA PRO A 3 24.99 -7.29 52.60
C PRO A 3 24.04 -6.32 51.87
N ILE A 4 24.25 -6.17 50.57
CA ILE A 4 23.32 -5.45 49.69
C ILE A 4 21.97 -6.15 49.82
N SER A 5 20.91 -5.41 50.16
CA SER A 5 19.59 -6.00 50.31
C SER A 5 19.11 -6.59 48.98
N LEU A 6 18.40 -7.72 49.02
CA LEU A 6 17.83 -8.33 47.81
C LEU A 6 16.91 -7.35 47.05
N ASN A 7 16.22 -6.47 47.79
CA ASN A 7 15.38 -5.43 47.21
C ASN A 7 16.21 -4.43 46.40
N THR A 8 17.36 -4.00 46.91
CA THR A 8 18.30 -3.15 46.18
C THR A 8 18.75 -3.84 44.90
N LEU A 9 19.18 -5.11 44.97
CA LEU A 9 19.65 -5.85 43.79
C LEU A 9 18.55 -6.01 42.73
N ARG A 10 17.30 -6.23 43.14
CA ARG A 10 16.13 -6.23 42.24
C ARG A 10 15.91 -4.87 41.58
N THR A 11 15.99 -3.76 42.32
CA THR A 11 15.85 -2.42 41.71
C THR A 11 16.93 -2.14 40.67
N PHE A 12 18.18 -2.52 40.96
CA PHE A 12 19.29 -2.35 40.01
C PHE A 12 19.15 -3.22 38.74
N SER A 13 18.43 -4.34 38.81
CA SER A 13 18.16 -5.19 37.63
C SER A 13 17.34 -4.50 36.52
N PHE A 14 16.60 -3.44 36.85
CA PHE A 14 15.83 -2.67 35.86
C PHE A 14 16.63 -1.57 35.16
N ILE A 15 17.81 -1.19 35.68
CA ILE A 15 18.62 -0.09 35.14
C ILE A 15 18.97 -0.29 33.66
N PRO A 16 19.40 -1.49 33.19
CA PRO A 16 19.67 -1.72 31.77
C PRO A 16 18.50 -1.32 30.86
N SER A 17 17.27 -1.71 31.24
CA SER A 17 16.07 -1.46 30.45
C SER A 17 15.66 0.01 30.49
N VAL A 18 15.77 0.67 31.65
CA VAL A 18 15.52 2.11 31.79
C VAL A 18 16.53 2.90 30.94
N MET A 19 17.82 2.58 31.03
CA MET A 19 18.87 3.23 30.26
C MET A 19 18.72 3.02 28.76
N HIS A 20 18.34 1.81 28.33
CA HIS A 20 18.03 1.53 26.93
C HIS A 20 16.85 2.36 26.42
N ARG A 21 15.78 2.54 27.21
CA ARG A 21 14.66 3.41 26.85
C ARG A 21 15.09 4.88 26.76
N PHE A 22 15.87 5.37 27.72
CA PHE A 22 16.43 6.73 27.69
C PHE A 22 17.30 6.97 26.45
N GLN A 23 18.22 6.04 26.15
CA GLN A 23 19.08 6.13 24.97
C GLN A 23 18.27 6.15 23.68
N SER A 24 17.26 5.28 23.57
CA SER A 24 16.36 5.21 22.42
C SER A 24 15.61 6.53 22.20
N MET A 25 15.10 7.13 23.29
CA MET A 25 14.41 8.43 23.22
C MET A 25 15.35 9.59 22.87
N ILE A 26 16.57 9.62 23.41
CA ILE A 26 17.58 10.63 23.07
C ILE A 26 17.96 10.53 21.59
N LEU A 27 18.10 9.32 21.08
CA LEU A 27 18.41 9.06 19.67
C LEU A 27 17.29 9.60 18.77
N ALA A 28 16.02 9.32 19.09
CA ALA A 28 14.87 9.86 18.36
C ALA A 28 14.78 11.39 18.47
N ALA A 29 15.04 11.98 19.65
CA ALA A 29 15.05 13.43 19.83
C ALA A 29 16.17 14.12 19.03
N ARG A 30 17.34 13.48 18.89
CA ARG A 30 18.43 13.97 18.03
C ARG A 30 18.08 13.92 16.56
N LEU A 31 17.49 12.81 16.10
CA LEU A 31 17.01 12.72 14.72
C LEU A 31 15.95 13.79 14.46
N LYS A 32 14.98 13.94 15.36
CA LYS A 32 13.98 15.01 15.32
C LYS A 32 14.63 16.39 15.24
N LYS A 33 15.65 16.68 16.06
CA LYS A 33 16.36 17.97 16.01
C LYS A 33 17.02 18.21 14.65
N LYS A 34 17.71 17.21 14.11
CA LYS A 34 18.31 17.26 12.77
C LYS A 34 17.27 17.58 11.68
N LEU A 35 16.07 17.03 11.82
CA LEU A 35 14.95 17.26 10.90
C LEU A 35 14.32 18.66 11.10
N LEU A 36 14.16 19.10 12.36
CA LEU A 36 13.58 20.40 12.73
C LEU A 36 14.44 21.61 12.39
N ASP A 37 15.77 21.48 12.50
CA ASP A 37 16.70 22.59 12.23
C ASP A 37 16.56 23.12 10.79
N GLN A 38 15.99 22.31 9.88
CA GLN A 38 15.69 22.69 8.50
C GLN A 38 14.17 22.77 8.20
N CYS A 39 13.33 22.01 8.92
CA CYS A 39 11.87 22.06 8.81
C CYS A 39 11.22 22.75 10.04
N ARG A 40 11.32 24.08 10.12
CA ARG A 40 10.92 24.89 11.29
C ARG A 40 9.43 24.86 11.68
N GLN A 41 8.56 24.22 10.88
CA GLN A 41 7.10 24.28 11.06
C GLN A 41 6.48 22.99 11.61
N ILE A 42 7.25 21.93 11.92
CA ILE A 42 6.66 20.60 12.13
C ILE A 42 6.84 20.10 13.57
N ALA A 43 5.74 20.04 14.34
CA ALA A 43 5.72 19.49 15.69
C ALA A 43 5.57 17.95 15.70
N VAL A 44 6.63 17.21 15.34
CA VAL A 44 6.60 15.73 15.44
C VAL A 44 6.87 15.27 16.87
N HIS A 45 6.06 14.37 17.43
CA HIS A 45 6.35 13.79 18.75
C HIS A 45 7.55 12.82 18.68
N PRO A 46 8.58 12.92 19.56
CA PRO A 46 9.76 12.06 19.51
C PRO A 46 9.44 10.55 19.55
N MET A 47 8.36 10.15 20.21
CA MET A 47 7.92 8.75 20.23
C MET A 47 7.56 8.23 18.83
N LYS A 48 6.93 9.05 17.97
CA LYS A 48 6.61 8.66 16.60
C LYS A 48 7.84 8.55 15.72
N VAL A 49 8.83 9.42 15.95
CA VAL A 49 10.15 9.29 15.32
C VAL A 49 10.85 8.00 15.77
N LEU A 50 10.75 7.64 17.06
CA LEU A 50 11.28 6.39 17.59
C LEU A 50 10.59 5.17 16.97
N GLU A 51 9.28 5.22 16.80
CA GLU A 51 8.49 4.18 16.14
C GLU A 51 8.97 3.95 14.70
N ALA A 52 9.13 5.02 13.92
CA ALA A 52 9.58 4.96 12.52
C ALA A 52 10.98 4.38 12.31
N ILE A 53 11.86 4.48 13.31
CA ILE A 53 13.23 3.94 13.24
C ILE A 53 13.39 2.61 13.96
N THR A 54 12.31 2.03 14.50
CA THR A 54 12.35 0.77 15.25
C THR A 54 11.79 -0.38 14.42
N THR A 55 12.64 -1.34 14.09
CA THR A 55 12.21 -2.55 13.38
C THR A 55 11.57 -3.57 14.32
N LYS A 56 10.74 -4.46 13.76
CA LYS A 56 10.11 -5.58 14.49
C LYS A 56 11.11 -6.53 15.17
N LYS A 57 12.37 -6.55 14.71
CA LYS A 57 13.44 -7.33 15.33
C LYS A 57 13.77 -6.89 16.75
N CYS A 58 13.47 -5.64 17.10
CA CYS A 58 13.67 -5.11 18.45
C CYS A 58 12.72 -5.71 19.50
N ARG A 59 11.63 -6.39 19.07
CA ARG A 59 10.58 -6.93 19.95
C ARG A 59 9.97 -5.90 20.91
N GLU A 60 9.80 -4.68 20.40
CA GLU A 60 9.11 -3.59 21.09
C GLU A 60 7.60 -3.70 20.84
N GLU A 61 6.81 -3.00 21.67
CA GLU A 61 5.35 -2.93 21.50
C GLU A 61 4.92 -2.19 20.22
N PHE A 62 5.83 -1.44 19.62
CA PHE A 62 5.60 -0.64 18.42
C PHE A 62 6.62 -0.99 17.33
N SER A 63 6.25 -0.79 16.07
CA SER A 63 7.12 -1.04 14.91
C SER A 63 6.86 -0.02 13.80
N LEU A 64 7.86 0.15 12.94
CA LEU A 64 7.78 1.04 11.79
C LEU A 64 6.77 0.59 10.73
N GLU A 65 6.32 -0.66 10.73
CA GLU A 65 5.55 -1.29 9.63
C GLU A 65 4.24 -0.55 9.29
N SER A 66 3.51 -0.04 10.29
CA SER A 66 2.26 0.73 10.04
C SER A 66 2.56 2.08 9.39
N LEU A 67 3.60 2.75 9.88
CA LEU A 67 4.05 4.04 9.34
C LEU A 67 4.65 3.87 7.94
N GLU A 68 5.36 2.77 7.68
CA GLU A 68 5.89 2.36 6.37
C GLU A 68 4.74 2.24 5.38
N THR A 69 3.68 1.51 5.73
CA THR A 69 2.51 1.32 4.86
C THR A 69 1.86 2.66 4.48
N ILE A 70 1.74 3.58 5.44
CA ILE A 70 1.17 4.92 5.21
C ILE A 70 2.10 5.76 4.33
N GLY A 71 3.40 5.77 4.64
CA GLY A 71 4.40 6.51 3.88
C GLY A 71 4.58 6.01 2.44
N ASP A 72 4.51 4.70 2.22
CA ASP A 72 4.49 4.05 0.91
C ASP A 72 3.32 4.54 0.05
N SER A 73 2.10 4.50 0.59
CA SER A 73 0.90 4.99 -0.12
C SER A 73 1.00 6.48 -0.49
N PHE A 74 1.49 7.32 0.44
CA PHE A 74 1.67 8.75 0.20
C PHE A 74 2.78 9.04 -0.83
N LEU A 75 3.90 8.32 -0.76
CA LEU A 75 4.99 8.44 -1.71
C LEU A 75 4.53 8.05 -3.12
N LYS A 76 3.75 6.97 -3.25
CA LYS A 76 3.14 6.56 -4.52
C LYS A 76 2.19 7.64 -5.06
N TYR A 77 1.35 8.22 -4.21
CA TYR A 77 0.44 9.33 -4.55
C TYR A 77 1.21 10.55 -5.09
N VAL A 78 2.13 11.11 -4.30
CA VAL A 78 2.90 12.30 -4.65
C VAL A 78 3.78 12.08 -5.88
N ALA A 79 4.40 10.90 -6.02
CA ALA A 79 5.16 10.55 -7.23
C ALA A 79 4.27 10.44 -8.47
N SER A 80 3.07 9.85 -8.33
CA SER A 80 2.12 9.73 -9.46
C SER A 80 1.61 11.10 -9.90
N GLU A 81 1.29 11.98 -8.96
CA GLU A 81 0.87 13.35 -9.24
C GLU A 81 1.98 14.13 -9.98
N TYR A 82 3.20 14.10 -9.46
CA TYR A 82 4.37 14.75 -10.06
C TYR A 82 4.62 14.25 -11.50
N LEU A 83 4.59 12.93 -11.71
CA LEU A 83 4.81 12.35 -13.03
C LEU A 83 3.68 12.66 -14.00
N PHE A 84 2.43 12.62 -13.54
CA PHE A 84 1.27 12.92 -14.35
C PHE A 84 1.32 14.36 -14.91
N LYS A 85 1.76 15.32 -14.08
CA LYS A 85 1.92 16.73 -14.45
C LYS A 85 3.11 16.97 -15.38
N ASN A 86 4.29 16.45 -15.03
CA ASN A 86 5.53 16.77 -15.76
C ASN A 86 5.69 15.98 -17.07
N TYR A 87 4.92 14.92 -17.28
CA TYR A 87 4.98 14.09 -18.49
C TYR A 87 3.60 13.97 -19.17
N PRO A 88 3.05 15.07 -19.73
CA PRO A 88 1.71 15.11 -20.30
C PRO A 88 1.50 14.18 -21.50
N HIS A 89 2.57 13.77 -22.19
CA HIS A 89 2.48 12.89 -23.37
C HIS A 89 2.71 11.41 -23.05
N TYR A 90 2.94 11.07 -21.79
CA TYR A 90 3.29 9.69 -21.41
C TYR A 90 2.01 8.88 -21.16
N HIS A 91 1.95 7.69 -21.74
CA HIS A 91 0.90 6.73 -21.41
C HIS A 91 1.17 6.04 -20.06
N GLN A 92 0.14 5.39 -19.51
CA GLN A 92 0.16 4.70 -18.22
C GLN A 92 1.41 3.84 -18.00
N GLY A 93 1.74 2.94 -18.94
CA GLY A 93 2.92 2.07 -18.81
C GLY A 93 4.26 2.80 -18.62
N LEU A 94 4.49 3.93 -19.31
CA LEU A 94 5.72 4.73 -19.14
C LEU A 94 5.71 5.45 -17.79
N LEU A 95 4.55 5.98 -17.37
CA LEU A 95 4.37 6.62 -16.07
C LEU A 95 4.61 5.63 -14.93
N SER A 96 4.03 4.43 -15.00
CA SER A 96 4.25 3.35 -14.02
C SER A 96 5.72 2.94 -13.93
N SER A 97 6.41 2.77 -15.06
CA SER A 97 7.84 2.43 -15.05
C SER A 97 8.72 3.54 -14.45
N ARG A 98 8.39 4.82 -14.71
CA ARG A 98 9.06 5.97 -14.09
C ARG A 98 8.78 6.03 -12.59
N ARG A 99 7.53 5.82 -12.18
CA ARG A 99 7.11 5.76 -10.77
C ARG A 99 7.90 4.70 -10.01
N GLU A 100 7.93 3.47 -10.52
CA GLU A 100 8.67 2.35 -9.91
C GLU A 100 10.16 2.67 -9.72
N LYS A 101 10.79 3.36 -10.66
CA LYS A 101 12.20 3.78 -10.53
C LYS A 101 12.39 4.87 -9.47
N MET A 102 11.42 5.77 -9.35
CA MET A 102 11.44 6.91 -8.43
C MET A 102 11.21 6.48 -6.97
N ILE A 103 10.34 5.49 -6.76
CA ILE A 103 10.00 4.95 -5.43
C ILE A 103 10.77 3.65 -5.09
N ALA A 104 11.75 3.26 -5.91
CA ALA A 104 12.48 2.02 -5.71
C ALA A 104 13.25 2.01 -4.38
N ASN A 105 13.25 0.87 -3.68
CA ASN A 105 13.93 0.73 -2.38
C ASN A 105 15.43 1.07 -2.45
N TYR A 106 16.10 0.81 -3.58
CA TYR A 106 17.51 1.19 -3.73
C TYR A 106 17.70 2.71 -3.77
N PHE A 107 16.75 3.45 -4.38
CA PHE A 107 16.78 4.90 -4.49
C PHE A 107 16.50 5.53 -3.13
N LEU A 108 15.44 5.09 -2.44
CA LEU A 108 15.08 5.54 -1.10
C LEU A 108 16.18 5.27 -0.08
N SER A 109 16.77 4.07 -0.11
CA SER A 109 17.91 3.72 0.74
C SER A 109 19.13 4.60 0.48
N ARG A 110 19.42 4.91 -0.79
CA ARG A 110 20.52 5.83 -1.14
C ARG A 110 20.29 7.22 -0.55
N LEU A 111 19.08 7.76 -0.67
CA LEU A 111 18.74 9.06 -0.09
C LEU A 111 18.82 9.04 1.45
N GLY A 112 18.28 8.00 2.08
CA GLY A 112 18.35 7.84 3.54
C GLY A 112 19.77 7.72 4.06
N ARG A 113 20.67 7.05 3.32
CA ARG A 113 22.10 6.99 3.64
C ARG A 113 22.80 8.33 3.48
N ASN A 114 22.51 9.07 2.40
CA ASN A 114 23.06 10.41 2.20
C ASN A 114 22.70 11.36 3.36
N GLN A 115 21.51 11.18 3.94
CA GLN A 115 21.06 11.91 5.13
C GLN A 115 21.48 11.27 6.47
N ASN A 116 22.33 10.25 6.46
CA ASN A 116 22.79 9.50 7.65
C ASN A 116 21.64 8.94 8.52
N ILE A 117 20.47 8.63 7.95
CA ILE A 117 19.33 8.05 8.68
C ILE A 117 19.67 6.65 9.18
N SER A 118 20.51 5.90 8.45
CA SER A 118 20.92 4.54 8.81
C SER A 118 21.53 4.43 10.20
N GLY A 119 22.24 5.46 10.68
CA GLY A 119 22.82 5.47 12.03
C GLY A 119 21.79 5.56 13.16
N PHE A 120 20.54 5.89 12.85
CA PHE A 120 19.46 6.01 13.83
C PHE A 120 18.56 4.77 13.89
N ILE A 121 18.68 3.85 12.93
CA ILE A 121 17.77 2.69 12.83
C ILE A 121 18.13 1.63 13.87
N ARG A 122 17.10 1.13 14.57
CA ARG A 122 17.21 0.08 15.59
C ARG A 122 16.81 -1.27 15.00
N THR A 123 17.73 -2.23 15.02
CA THR A 123 17.55 -3.57 14.42
C THR A 123 17.77 -4.75 15.36
N GLU A 124 18.12 -4.49 16.62
CA GLU A 124 18.56 -5.49 17.59
C GLU A 124 17.60 -5.55 18.77
N GLU A 125 17.37 -6.75 19.29
CA GLU A 125 16.62 -6.99 20.53
C GLU A 125 17.45 -6.53 21.73
N HIS A 126 16.79 -5.92 22.72
CA HIS A 126 17.45 -5.55 23.96
C HIS A 126 17.49 -6.73 24.93
N ASP A 127 18.69 -7.26 25.18
CA ASP A 127 18.93 -8.20 26.28
C ASP A 127 19.56 -7.45 27.48
N PRO A 128 18.83 -7.29 28.61
CA PRO A 128 19.36 -6.65 29.82
C PRO A 128 20.63 -7.33 30.37
N LYS A 129 20.84 -8.62 30.08
CA LYS A 129 22.00 -9.37 30.57
C LYS A 129 23.29 -9.06 29.81
N GLN A 130 23.15 -8.59 28.56
CA GLN A 130 24.28 -8.19 27.71
C GLN A 130 24.55 -6.68 27.78
N TRP A 131 23.77 -5.94 28.57
CA TRP A 131 23.95 -4.50 28.70
C TRP A 131 25.21 -4.18 29.47
N THR A 132 26.08 -3.38 28.86
CA THR A 132 27.29 -2.83 29.48
C THR A 132 27.10 -1.35 29.78
N ILE A 133 27.81 -0.86 30.79
CA ILE A 133 27.73 0.56 31.18
C ILE A 133 28.39 1.40 30.07
N PRO A 134 27.69 2.40 29.52
CA PRO A 134 28.27 3.27 28.50
C PRO A 134 29.56 3.93 28.99
N GLY A 135 30.67 3.72 28.28
CA GLY A 135 32.00 4.25 28.64
C GLY A 135 33.01 3.19 29.09
N GLU A 136 32.59 1.95 29.32
CA GLU A 136 33.49 0.82 29.59
C GLU A 136 34.07 0.28 28.27
N GLN A 137 35.37 0.48 28.04
CA GLN A 137 36.08 -0.04 26.86
C GLN A 137 36.28 -1.56 26.99
N SER A 138 35.23 -2.36 26.83
CA SER A 138 35.36 -3.82 26.76
C SER A 138 35.60 -4.26 25.30
N ASP A 139 36.78 -4.79 25.04
CA ASP A 139 37.38 -5.12 23.74
C ASP A 139 36.75 -6.33 22.99
N TYR A 140 35.47 -6.64 23.21
CA TYR A 140 34.82 -7.78 22.56
C TYR A 140 34.24 -7.41 21.20
N ARG A 141 35.12 -7.38 20.19
CA ARG A 141 34.77 -7.19 18.78
C ARG A 141 34.05 -8.42 18.22
N VAL A 142 32.80 -8.27 17.80
CA VAL A 142 32.19 -9.17 16.81
C VAL A 142 32.41 -8.56 15.43
N THR A 143 33.41 -9.07 14.72
CA THR A 143 33.73 -8.74 13.33
C THR A 143 32.80 -9.49 12.38
N LYS A 144 31.90 -8.76 11.70
CA LYS A 144 31.35 -9.17 10.40
C LYS A 144 31.83 -8.18 9.34
N ILE A 145 32.42 -8.71 8.28
CA ILE A 145 33.04 -8.00 7.14
C ILE A 145 31.93 -7.47 6.19
N CYS A 146 32.22 -6.37 5.45
CA CYS A 146 31.49 -5.75 4.30
C CYS A 146 30.39 -4.71 4.63
N ILE A 147 30.00 -3.71 3.80
CA ILE A 147 30.54 -2.89 2.69
C ILE A 147 29.94 -1.50 2.98
N ALA A 148 30.75 -0.44 3.00
CA ALA A 148 30.45 0.95 3.41
C ALA A 148 30.59 1.24 4.92
N GLU A 149 31.59 2.07 5.22
CA GLU A 149 31.98 2.53 6.55
C GLU A 149 31.26 3.83 6.88
N LEU A 150 30.57 3.88 8.01
CA LEU A 150 30.11 5.13 8.63
C LEU A 150 30.47 5.09 10.12
N PRO A 151 31.10 6.14 10.67
CA PRO A 151 31.35 6.24 12.10
C PRO A 151 30.01 6.33 12.84
N ASP A 152 29.72 5.32 13.65
CA ASP A 152 28.53 5.30 14.50
C ASP A 152 28.85 6.07 15.78
N ALA A 153 28.13 7.16 16.07
CA ALA A 153 28.44 7.99 17.23
C ALA A 153 27.99 7.36 18.57
N TYR A 154 27.21 6.27 18.54
CA TYR A 154 26.50 5.75 19.72
C TYR A 154 26.54 4.22 19.88
N SER A 155 27.38 3.54 19.10
CA SER A 155 27.62 2.11 19.17
C SER A 155 29.12 1.88 19.19
N THR A 156 29.63 1.15 20.17
CA THR A 156 31.05 0.75 20.26
C THR A 156 31.46 -0.29 19.19
N GLY A 157 30.64 -0.51 18.14
CA GLY A 157 30.83 -1.53 17.10
C GLY A 157 30.27 -1.15 15.74
N ARG A 158 30.74 -1.83 14.67
CA ARG A 158 30.25 -1.66 13.30
C ARG A 158 28.92 -2.40 13.11
N ARG A 159 27.88 -1.71 12.63
CA ARG A 159 26.58 -2.31 12.27
C ARG A 159 26.40 -2.36 10.75
N CYS A 160 25.88 -3.49 10.25
CA CYS A 160 25.54 -3.66 8.84
C CYS A 160 24.02 -3.68 8.67
N ILE A 161 23.47 -2.63 8.07
CA ILE A 161 22.02 -2.49 7.84
C ILE A 161 21.70 -2.76 6.37
N LYS A 162 20.77 -3.69 6.14
CA LYS A 162 20.30 -4.01 4.78
C LYS A 162 19.67 -2.78 4.12
N SER A 163 19.91 -2.59 2.83
CA SER A 163 19.33 -1.49 2.04
C SER A 163 17.81 -1.41 2.17
N LYS A 164 17.13 -2.55 2.21
CA LYS A 164 15.67 -2.62 2.38
C LYS A 164 15.23 -1.95 3.68
N VAL A 165 15.87 -2.25 4.80
CA VAL A 165 15.52 -1.68 6.12
C VAL A 165 15.66 -0.15 6.14
N VAL A 166 16.65 0.39 5.44
CA VAL A 166 16.81 1.85 5.32
C VAL A 166 15.66 2.46 4.52
N ALA A 167 15.25 1.83 3.42
CA ALA A 167 14.11 2.27 2.62
C ALA A 167 12.81 2.23 3.44
N ASP A 168 12.53 1.08 4.08
CA ASP A 168 11.34 0.89 4.92
C ASP A 168 11.29 1.94 6.06
N SER A 169 12.45 2.29 6.65
CA SER A 169 12.53 3.36 7.67
C SER A 169 12.32 4.76 7.10
N VAL A 170 12.74 5.03 5.86
CA VAL A 170 12.49 6.30 5.17
C VAL A 170 10.99 6.46 4.90
N GLU A 171 10.33 5.41 4.41
CA GLU A 171 8.87 5.37 4.22
C GLU A 171 8.15 5.59 5.55
N ALA A 172 8.58 4.93 6.63
CA ALA A 172 8.00 5.14 7.95
C ALA A 172 8.19 6.58 8.49
N LEU A 173 9.32 7.23 8.18
CA LEU A 173 9.52 8.64 8.50
C LEU A 173 8.58 9.53 7.68
N ILE A 174 8.40 9.28 6.38
CA ILE A 174 7.39 9.98 5.55
C ILE A 174 6.00 9.87 6.18
N GLY A 175 5.59 8.65 6.56
CA GLY A 175 4.31 8.40 7.24
C GLY A 175 4.19 9.13 8.58
N THR A 176 5.28 9.23 9.34
CA THR A 176 5.33 10.00 10.59
C THR A 176 5.05 11.48 10.37
N PHE A 177 5.71 12.09 9.38
CA PHE A 177 5.51 13.49 9.02
C PHE A 177 4.10 13.75 8.51
N LEU A 178 3.54 12.79 7.78
CA LEU A 178 2.18 12.87 7.26
C LEU A 178 1.12 12.86 8.37
N ILE A 179 1.20 11.91 9.32
CA ILE A 179 0.22 11.81 10.42
C ILE A 179 0.31 13.01 11.36
N THR A 180 1.52 13.49 11.64
CA THR A 180 1.71 14.54 12.65
C THR A 180 1.54 15.96 12.09
N GLY A 181 1.87 16.18 10.82
CA GLY A 181 1.89 17.52 10.23
C GLY A 181 1.20 17.64 8.86
N GLY A 182 0.49 16.61 8.41
CA GLY A 182 -0.24 16.60 7.14
C GLY A 182 0.66 16.49 5.90
N GLU A 183 0.03 16.59 4.74
CA GLU A 183 0.70 16.39 3.43
C GLU A 183 1.87 17.36 3.23
N VAL A 184 1.69 18.64 3.62
CA VAL A 184 2.73 19.68 3.51
C VAL A 184 3.99 19.30 4.28
N SER A 185 3.84 18.73 5.47
CA SER A 185 4.98 18.31 6.30
C SER A 185 5.74 17.14 5.68
N ALA A 186 5.02 16.16 5.13
CA ALA A 186 5.63 15.04 4.44
C ALA A 186 6.36 15.48 3.16
N LEU A 187 5.82 16.45 2.42
CA LEU A 187 6.47 17.03 1.24
C LEU A 187 7.75 17.79 1.56
N LEU A 188 7.75 18.58 2.65
CA LEU A 188 8.96 19.23 3.13
C LEU A 188 10.03 18.21 3.51
N PHE A 189 9.64 17.09 4.12
CA PHE A 189 10.56 15.98 4.40
C PHE A 189 11.10 15.33 3.13
N LEU A 190 10.28 15.08 2.11
CA LEU A 190 10.73 14.56 0.81
C LEU A 190 11.73 15.50 0.13
N LYS A 191 11.47 16.81 0.17
CA LYS A 191 12.39 17.84 -0.33
C LYS A 191 13.72 17.82 0.43
N TRP A 192 13.68 17.72 1.76
CA TRP A 192 14.87 17.58 2.60
C TRP A 192 15.68 16.31 2.29
N LEU A 193 14.98 15.20 2.02
CA LEU A 193 15.59 13.93 1.65
C LEU A 193 16.34 14.02 0.31
N GLY A 194 16.06 15.04 -0.50
CA GLY A 194 16.67 15.28 -1.82
C GLY A 194 15.80 14.81 -2.98
N MET A 195 14.50 14.61 -2.76
CA MET A 195 13.53 14.36 -3.84
C MET A 195 12.96 15.70 -4.31
N GLU A 196 13.21 16.05 -5.56
CA GLU A 196 12.67 17.26 -6.22
C GLU A 196 11.21 17.04 -6.62
N ILE A 197 10.35 16.78 -5.64
CA ILE A 197 8.91 16.66 -5.87
C ILE A 197 8.23 17.96 -5.44
N GLU A 198 7.70 18.69 -6.41
CA GLU A 198 6.84 19.83 -6.14
C GLU A 198 5.38 19.37 -6.15
N HIS A 199 4.74 19.39 -4.98
CA HIS A 199 3.29 19.28 -4.90
C HIS A 199 2.68 20.60 -5.35
N CYS A 200 1.88 20.54 -6.40
CA CYS A 200 1.29 21.72 -7.00
C CYS A 200 -0.20 21.67 -6.78
N LYS A 201 -0.71 22.54 -5.90
CA LYS A 201 -2.15 22.84 -5.87
C LYS A 201 -2.54 23.40 -7.25
N ASN A 202 -3.67 22.94 -7.76
CA ASN A 202 -4.20 23.26 -9.10
C ASN A 202 -3.29 22.76 -10.23
N ILE A 203 -3.44 21.48 -10.57
CA ILE A 203 -2.83 20.89 -11.77
C ILE A 203 -3.56 21.43 -13.00
N PHE A 204 -3.11 22.56 -13.53
CA PHE A 204 -3.55 23.04 -14.84
C PHE A 204 -2.91 22.20 -15.94
N ILE A 205 -3.73 21.46 -16.66
CA ILE A 205 -3.34 20.77 -17.89
C ILE A 205 -4.12 21.45 -19.01
N GLU A 206 -3.41 21.95 -20.02
CA GLU A 206 -4.07 22.38 -21.25
C GLU A 206 -4.72 21.15 -21.91
N ARG A 207 -6.04 21.15 -21.98
CA ARG A 207 -6.84 20.07 -22.56
C ARG A 207 -7.71 20.60 -23.69
N PRO A 208 -7.93 19.82 -24.76
CA PRO A 208 -8.88 20.19 -25.78
C PRO A 208 -10.30 20.17 -25.19
N VAL A 209 -10.99 21.30 -25.27
CA VAL A 209 -12.36 21.44 -24.75
C VAL A 209 -13.31 20.65 -25.63
N LEU A 210 -13.97 19.64 -25.04
CA LEU A 210 -15.05 18.91 -25.70
C LEU A 210 -16.31 19.79 -25.76
N ARG A 211 -16.76 20.14 -26.96
CA ARG A 211 -17.88 21.09 -27.13
C ARG A 211 -19.26 20.53 -26.75
N ARG A 212 -19.45 19.20 -26.79
CA ARG A 212 -20.74 18.53 -26.53
C ARG A 212 -20.57 17.18 -25.81
N PRO A 213 -20.25 17.20 -24.50
CA PRO A 213 -20.12 15.98 -23.70
C PRO A 213 -21.43 15.19 -23.58
N GLU A 214 -22.61 15.83 -23.74
CA GLU A 214 -23.91 15.16 -23.59
C GLU A 214 -24.20 14.12 -24.68
N LEU A 215 -23.49 14.17 -25.81
CA LEU A 215 -23.65 13.22 -26.91
C LEU A 215 -23.06 11.84 -26.59
N PHE A 216 -22.12 11.78 -25.65
CA PHE A 216 -21.38 10.57 -25.34
C PHE A 216 -21.86 9.92 -24.04
N VAL A 217 -22.18 10.73 -23.02
CA VAL A 217 -22.52 10.24 -21.68
C VAL A 217 -23.70 10.99 -21.08
N ASN A 218 -24.50 10.30 -20.28
CA ASN A 218 -25.59 10.92 -19.51
C ASN A 218 -25.02 11.66 -18.29
N LEU A 219 -24.59 12.91 -18.51
CA LEU A 219 -23.95 13.74 -17.48
C LEU A 219 -24.81 13.94 -16.23
N LYS A 220 -26.14 14.05 -16.37
CA LYS A 220 -27.02 14.32 -15.23
C LYS A 220 -27.06 13.13 -14.29
N GLU A 221 -27.21 11.93 -14.84
CA GLU A 221 -27.24 10.68 -14.08
C GLU A 221 -25.91 10.43 -13.37
N LEU A 222 -24.79 10.60 -14.07
CA LEU A 222 -23.46 10.37 -13.51
C LEU A 222 -23.07 11.42 -12.45
N GLN A 223 -23.38 12.70 -12.66
CA GLN A 223 -23.09 13.74 -11.64
C GLN A 223 -23.91 13.55 -10.36
N LEU A 224 -25.18 13.12 -10.50
CA LEU A 224 -26.00 12.74 -9.35
C LEU A 224 -25.44 11.51 -8.64
N LEU A 225 -24.98 10.53 -9.39
CA LEU A 225 -24.40 9.30 -8.85
C LEU A 225 -23.13 9.56 -8.02
N PHE A 226 -22.23 10.41 -8.53
CA PHE A 226 -20.97 10.76 -7.84
C PHE A 226 -21.14 11.90 -6.83
N ASN A 227 -22.33 12.49 -6.74
CA ASN A 227 -22.61 13.70 -5.97
C ASN A 227 -21.54 14.79 -6.22
N TYR A 228 -21.17 14.97 -7.49
CA TYR A 228 -20.11 15.88 -7.93
C TYR A 228 -20.47 16.52 -9.26
N ASN A 229 -20.34 17.84 -9.33
CA ASN A 229 -20.57 18.60 -10.56
C ASN A 229 -19.22 18.94 -11.20
N PHE A 230 -18.99 18.44 -12.41
CA PHE A 230 -17.72 18.65 -13.12
C PHE A 230 -17.67 20.06 -13.73
N HIS A 231 -16.58 20.79 -13.49
CA HIS A 231 -16.27 22.03 -14.18
C HIS A 231 -15.88 21.74 -15.64
N ASP A 232 -15.05 20.72 -15.85
CA ASP A 232 -14.68 20.18 -17.16
C ASP A 232 -15.28 18.78 -17.33
N SER A 233 -16.45 18.73 -17.97
CA SER A 233 -17.13 17.46 -18.29
C SER A 233 -16.36 16.57 -19.27
N SER A 234 -15.33 17.08 -19.97
CA SER A 234 -14.49 16.26 -20.84
C SER A 234 -13.66 15.23 -20.05
N LEU A 235 -13.33 15.54 -18.79
CA LEU A 235 -12.65 14.62 -17.86
C LEU A 235 -13.48 13.36 -17.61
N LEU A 236 -14.79 13.52 -17.41
CA LEU A 236 -15.71 12.41 -17.18
C LEU A 236 -15.86 11.54 -18.43
N VAL A 237 -15.93 12.16 -19.61
CA VAL A 237 -15.97 11.43 -20.89
C VAL A 237 -14.68 10.64 -21.09
N GLU A 238 -13.52 11.25 -20.84
CA GLU A 238 -12.22 10.56 -20.94
C GLU A 238 -12.11 9.40 -19.95
N ALA A 239 -12.54 9.60 -18.69
CA ALA A 239 -12.54 8.57 -17.66
C ALA A 239 -13.39 7.34 -18.05
N LEU A 240 -14.45 7.55 -18.84
CA LEU A 240 -15.33 6.48 -19.36
C LEU A 240 -14.92 5.94 -20.73
N THR A 241 -13.87 6.48 -21.35
CA THR A 241 -13.43 6.10 -22.70
C THR A 241 -12.33 5.05 -22.67
N HIS A 242 -12.64 3.83 -23.13
CA HIS A 242 -11.67 2.76 -23.30
C HIS A 242 -10.76 3.01 -24.51
N GLY A 243 -9.50 2.56 -24.44
CA GLY A 243 -8.49 2.80 -25.48
C GLY A 243 -8.82 2.24 -26.87
N SER A 244 -9.81 1.35 -26.97
CA SER A 244 -10.34 0.86 -28.25
C SER A 244 -11.36 1.80 -28.90
N TYR A 245 -11.83 2.83 -28.20
CA TYR A 245 -12.79 3.82 -28.69
C TYR A 245 -12.06 5.10 -29.08
N GLN A 246 -11.48 5.09 -30.28
CA GLN A 246 -10.68 6.21 -30.80
C GLN A 246 -11.51 7.06 -31.75
N VAL A 247 -12.21 8.06 -31.17
CA VAL A 247 -12.98 9.06 -31.92
C VAL A 247 -12.25 10.40 -31.85
N SER A 248 -12.17 11.11 -32.98
CA SER A 248 -11.39 12.35 -33.12
C SER A 248 -11.77 13.47 -32.15
N ASP A 249 -13.01 13.47 -31.68
CA ASP A 249 -13.54 14.50 -30.77
C ASP A 249 -13.14 14.26 -29.29
N ILE A 250 -12.73 13.05 -28.91
CA ILE A 250 -12.42 12.71 -27.51
C ILE A 250 -10.93 12.96 -27.22
N PRO A 251 -10.57 13.66 -26.11
CA PRO A 251 -9.20 14.05 -25.82
C PRO A 251 -8.20 12.90 -25.66
N GLY A 252 -8.69 11.73 -25.22
CA GLY A 252 -7.86 10.59 -24.86
C GLY A 252 -8.65 9.43 -24.28
N CYS A 253 -7.96 8.52 -23.60
CA CYS A 253 -8.54 7.37 -22.93
C CYS A 253 -8.24 7.40 -21.44
N TYR A 254 -9.00 6.61 -20.67
CA TYR A 254 -8.97 6.63 -19.22
C TYR A 254 -7.62 6.26 -18.59
N GLN A 255 -6.70 5.61 -19.31
CA GLN A 255 -5.49 4.98 -18.77
C GLN A 255 -4.59 5.93 -17.98
N ARG A 256 -4.49 7.20 -18.40
CA ARG A 256 -3.70 8.20 -17.66
C ARG A 256 -4.41 8.62 -16.37
N LEU A 257 -5.72 8.75 -16.39
CA LEU A 257 -6.54 9.04 -15.21
C LEU A 257 -6.54 7.86 -14.24
N GLU A 258 -6.60 6.62 -14.74
CA GLU A 258 -6.44 5.38 -13.96
C GLU A 258 -5.11 5.39 -13.19
N PHE A 259 -4.00 5.73 -13.86
CA PHE A 259 -2.69 5.84 -13.20
C PHE A 259 -2.69 6.78 -12.00
N LEU A 260 -3.32 7.95 -12.13
CA LEU A 260 -3.41 8.95 -11.07
C LEU A 260 -4.38 8.49 -9.97
N GLY A 261 -5.56 8.02 -10.36
CA GLY A 261 -6.60 7.58 -9.45
C GLY A 261 -6.24 6.33 -8.64
N ASP A 262 -5.49 5.38 -9.20
CA ASP A 262 -4.91 4.23 -8.47
C ASP A 262 -4.12 4.73 -7.24
N ALA A 263 -3.26 5.73 -7.44
CA ALA A 263 -2.43 6.25 -6.37
C ALA A 263 -3.22 7.10 -5.36
N VAL A 264 -4.19 7.89 -5.83
CA VAL A 264 -5.06 8.70 -4.96
C VAL A 264 -5.97 7.81 -4.10
N LEU A 265 -6.60 6.79 -4.68
CA LEU A 265 -7.47 5.87 -3.94
C LEU A 265 -6.68 5.01 -2.95
N ASP A 266 -5.51 4.50 -3.34
CA ASP A 266 -4.63 3.75 -2.44
C ASP A 266 -4.23 4.57 -1.22
N TYR A 267 -3.89 5.86 -1.43
CA TYR A 267 -3.58 6.80 -0.36
C TYR A 267 -4.81 7.07 0.55
N LEU A 268 -5.96 7.43 -0.03
CA LEU A 268 -7.18 7.73 0.70
C LEU A 268 -7.68 6.55 1.55
N ILE A 269 -7.69 5.35 0.98
CA ILE A 269 -8.13 4.13 1.67
C ILE A 269 -7.15 3.79 2.79
N THR A 270 -5.84 3.88 2.55
CA THR A 270 -4.82 3.63 3.59
C THR A 270 -4.98 4.60 4.77
N MET A 271 -5.17 5.89 4.50
CA MET A 271 -5.42 6.89 5.53
C MET A 271 -6.72 6.67 6.28
N HIS A 272 -7.79 6.31 5.57
CA HIS A 272 -9.08 6.01 6.17
C HIS A 272 -9.00 4.80 7.11
N LEU A 273 -8.41 3.69 6.67
CA LEU A 273 -8.22 2.49 7.47
C LEU A 273 -7.39 2.77 8.73
N HIS A 274 -6.33 3.57 8.60
CA HIS A 274 -5.53 3.98 9.76
C HIS A 274 -6.33 4.84 10.75
N SER A 275 -7.17 5.75 10.24
CA SER A 275 -7.98 6.66 11.08
C SER A 275 -9.07 5.94 11.88
N ILE A 276 -9.74 4.94 11.28
CA ILE A 276 -10.79 4.16 11.96
C ILE A 276 -10.16 3.15 12.93
N HIS A 277 -8.99 2.62 12.59
CA HIS A 277 -8.35 1.56 13.33
C HIS A 277 -6.92 1.96 13.75
N PRO A 278 -6.74 2.87 14.73
CA PRO A 278 -5.42 3.35 15.12
C PRO A 278 -4.54 2.30 15.84
N VAL A 279 -5.15 1.22 16.36
CA VAL A 279 -4.47 0.20 17.19
C VAL A 279 -4.30 -1.13 16.45
N ILE A 280 -4.55 -1.20 15.14
CA ILE A 280 -4.37 -2.47 14.41
C ILE A 280 -2.90 -2.80 14.20
N SER A 281 -2.63 -4.11 14.15
CA SER A 281 -1.32 -4.59 13.79
C SER A 281 -0.97 -4.17 12.36
N PRO A 282 0.31 -3.88 12.07
CA PRO A 282 0.74 -3.47 10.75
C PRO A 282 0.43 -4.48 9.64
N GLY A 283 0.54 -5.78 9.96
CA GLY A 283 0.18 -6.86 9.05
C GLY A 283 -1.30 -6.79 8.67
N LEU A 284 -2.17 -6.54 9.65
CA LEU A 284 -3.60 -6.39 9.43
C LEU A 284 -3.92 -5.13 8.61
N LEU A 285 -3.23 -4.01 8.81
CA LEU A 285 -3.40 -2.82 7.96
C LEU A 285 -3.06 -3.12 6.50
N THR A 286 -1.96 -3.84 6.25
CA THR A 286 -1.56 -4.25 4.90
C THR A 286 -2.60 -5.19 4.26
N ASP A 287 -3.16 -6.10 5.05
CA ASP A 287 -4.21 -7.01 4.58
C ASP A 287 -5.53 -6.30 4.31
N LEU A 288 -5.95 -5.40 5.19
CA LEU A 288 -7.14 -4.56 5.00
C LEU A 288 -7.00 -3.68 3.75
N ARG A 289 -5.82 -3.07 3.56
CA ARG A 289 -5.49 -2.30 2.36
C ARG A 289 -5.61 -3.17 1.11
N SER A 290 -5.00 -4.35 1.12
CA SER A 290 -5.03 -5.28 -0.02
C SER A 290 -6.42 -5.86 -0.30
N ALA A 291 -7.27 -5.98 0.72
CA ALA A 291 -8.65 -6.43 0.59
C ALA A 291 -9.59 -5.31 0.12
N SER A 292 -9.31 -4.05 0.48
CA SER A 292 -10.12 -2.88 0.11
C SER A 292 -9.75 -2.35 -1.27
N VAL A 293 -8.45 -2.20 -1.54
CA VAL A 293 -7.87 -1.73 -2.80
C VAL A 293 -7.61 -2.95 -3.68
N ASN A 294 -8.67 -3.52 -4.25
CA ASN A 294 -8.52 -4.62 -5.19
C ASN A 294 -9.44 -4.45 -6.41
N ASN A 295 -8.95 -4.89 -7.57
CA ASN A 295 -9.69 -4.77 -8.83
C ASN A 295 -11.02 -5.52 -8.80
N ASP A 296 -11.14 -6.61 -8.04
CA ASP A 296 -12.37 -7.40 -7.96
C ASP A 296 -13.48 -6.59 -7.23
N CYS A 297 -13.14 -5.90 -6.14
CA CYS A 297 -14.00 -5.01 -5.36
C CYS A 297 -14.44 -3.80 -6.19
N TYR A 298 -13.49 -3.12 -6.86
CA TYR A 298 -13.83 -1.97 -7.71
C TYR A 298 -14.70 -2.37 -8.90
N ALA A 299 -14.40 -3.49 -9.54
CA ALA A 299 -15.23 -3.99 -10.63
C ALA A 299 -16.65 -4.34 -10.16
N HIS A 300 -16.78 -4.90 -8.96
CA HIS A 300 -18.08 -5.22 -8.37
C HIS A 300 -18.86 -3.93 -8.02
N ALA A 301 -18.21 -2.95 -7.40
CA ALA A 301 -18.80 -1.64 -7.11
C ALA A 301 -19.29 -0.95 -8.39
N ALA A 302 -18.48 -0.93 -9.44
CA ALA A 302 -18.85 -0.37 -10.73
C ALA A 302 -20.07 -1.07 -11.34
N ALA A 303 -20.13 -2.41 -11.27
CA ALA A 303 -21.23 -3.19 -11.80
C ALA A 303 -22.53 -3.01 -11.00
N LYS A 304 -22.44 -2.97 -9.66
CA LYS A 304 -23.57 -2.71 -8.74
C LYS A 304 -24.27 -1.38 -9.06
N VAL A 305 -23.48 -0.38 -9.42
CA VAL A 305 -23.94 0.97 -9.73
C VAL A 305 -24.37 1.13 -11.20
N GLY A 306 -24.06 0.15 -12.05
CA GLY A 306 -24.45 0.17 -13.46
C GLY A 306 -23.51 0.96 -14.38
N LEU A 307 -22.27 1.26 -13.94
CA LEU A 307 -21.28 2.00 -14.74
C LEU A 307 -20.92 1.29 -16.05
N ASN A 308 -21.10 -0.03 -16.11
CA ASN A 308 -20.91 -0.83 -17.32
C ASN A 308 -21.72 -0.31 -18.53
N LYS A 309 -22.83 0.40 -18.32
CA LYS A 309 -23.67 0.95 -19.41
C LYS A 309 -23.11 2.26 -19.98
N HIS A 310 -22.22 2.92 -19.26
CA HIS A 310 -21.69 4.24 -19.59
C HIS A 310 -20.27 4.18 -20.17
N ILE A 311 -19.64 3.00 -20.20
CA ILE A 311 -18.30 2.82 -20.75
C ILE A 311 -18.34 2.85 -22.28
N LEU A 312 -17.54 3.74 -22.86
CA LEU A 312 -17.41 3.88 -24.31
C LEU A 312 -16.32 2.93 -24.81
N HIS A 313 -16.72 1.90 -25.56
CA HIS A 313 -15.80 0.92 -26.13
C HIS A 313 -16.27 0.43 -27.50
N ALA A 314 -15.33 0.15 -28.41
CA ALA A 314 -15.59 -0.51 -29.70
C ALA A 314 -15.20 -2.00 -29.73
N SER A 315 -14.65 -2.55 -28.63
CA SER A 315 -14.17 -3.93 -28.57
C SER A 315 -15.33 -4.93 -28.44
N SER A 316 -15.42 -5.88 -29.38
CA SER A 316 -16.41 -6.97 -29.37
C SER A 316 -16.15 -8.00 -28.27
N GLU A 317 -14.90 -8.24 -27.92
CA GLU A 317 -14.51 -9.11 -26.80
C GLU A 317 -15.02 -8.56 -25.47
N LEU A 318 -14.76 -7.27 -25.22
CA LEU A 318 -15.22 -6.59 -24.00
C LEU A 318 -16.75 -6.59 -23.92
N HIS A 319 -17.41 -6.34 -25.06
CA HIS A 319 -18.87 -6.40 -25.14
C HIS A 319 -19.42 -7.78 -24.75
N ARG A 320 -18.80 -8.86 -25.24
CA ARG A 320 -19.18 -10.24 -24.92
C ARG A 320 -19.01 -10.52 -23.43
N GLN A 321 -17.88 -10.13 -22.85
CA GLN A 321 -17.61 -10.32 -21.43
C GLN A 321 -18.62 -9.56 -20.56
N MET A 322 -18.84 -8.27 -20.83
CA MET A 322 -19.83 -7.47 -20.10
C MET A 322 -21.23 -8.07 -20.21
N SER A 323 -21.65 -8.48 -21.41
CA SER A 323 -22.97 -9.06 -21.65
C SER A 323 -23.17 -10.41 -20.95
N PHE A 324 -22.13 -11.26 -20.93
CA PHE A 324 -22.16 -12.54 -20.22
C PHE A 324 -22.30 -12.33 -18.71
N HIS A 325 -21.52 -11.42 -18.15
CA HIS A 325 -21.57 -11.13 -16.73
C HIS A 325 -22.90 -10.49 -16.33
N LEU A 326 -23.41 -9.49 -17.05
CA LEU A 326 -24.68 -8.84 -16.71
C LEU A 326 -25.86 -9.83 -16.64
N LYS A 327 -25.89 -10.83 -17.53
CA LYS A 327 -26.91 -11.90 -17.50
C LYS A 327 -26.78 -12.81 -16.27
N ASN A 328 -25.55 -13.11 -15.84
CA ASN A 328 -25.30 -13.97 -14.70
C ASN A 328 -25.43 -13.22 -13.36
N VAL A 329 -25.14 -11.92 -13.32
CA VAL A 329 -25.09 -11.16 -12.06
C VAL A 329 -26.42 -10.50 -11.68
N ALA A 330 -27.38 -10.35 -12.62
CA ALA A 330 -28.73 -9.86 -12.32
C ALA A 330 -29.45 -10.66 -11.20
N ASN A 331 -29.01 -11.90 -10.91
CA ASN A 331 -29.56 -12.76 -9.87
C ASN A 331 -28.70 -12.87 -8.59
N SER A 332 -27.56 -12.17 -8.46
CA SER A 332 -26.58 -12.45 -7.38
C SER A 332 -25.94 -11.24 -6.68
N PHE A 333 -26.35 -9.99 -6.95
CA PHE A 333 -25.76 -8.79 -6.32
C PHE A 333 -26.19 -8.51 -4.86
N SER A 334 -26.72 -9.49 -4.13
CA SER A 334 -27.15 -9.30 -2.74
C SER A 334 -26.03 -9.48 -1.69
N GLY A 335 -24.78 -9.65 -2.11
CA GLY A 335 -23.62 -9.85 -1.22
C GLY A 335 -22.84 -8.55 -0.93
N PRO A 336 -22.03 -8.52 0.15
CA PRO A 336 -21.12 -7.40 0.40
C PRO A 336 -20.13 -7.26 -0.75
N SER A 337 -19.74 -6.03 -1.09
CA SER A 337 -18.82 -5.73 -2.21
C SER A 337 -17.37 -6.16 -1.92
N HIS A 338 -17.16 -7.04 -0.94
CA HIS A 338 -15.96 -7.22 -0.16
C HIS A 338 -15.67 -8.70 0.09
N GLY A 339 -14.39 -9.05 0.05
CA GLY A 339 -13.92 -10.42 0.24
C GLY A 339 -13.60 -11.15 -1.06
N TRP A 340 -12.87 -12.27 -0.94
CA TRP A 340 -12.44 -13.12 -2.07
C TRP A 340 -13.58 -14.00 -2.62
N ASP A 341 -14.79 -13.87 -2.07
CA ASP A 341 -16.00 -14.61 -2.43
C ASP A 341 -16.71 -14.08 -3.69
N ALA A 342 -16.28 -12.95 -4.24
CA ALA A 342 -16.72 -12.49 -5.55
C ALA A 342 -16.09 -13.36 -6.66
N GLY A 343 -16.51 -14.62 -6.74
CA GLY A 343 -16.13 -15.64 -7.73
C GLY A 343 -16.61 -15.34 -9.16
N ILE A 344 -16.76 -14.07 -9.52
CA ILE A 344 -17.07 -13.63 -10.87
C ILE A 344 -15.88 -12.77 -11.30
N ALA A 345 -15.05 -13.32 -12.19
CA ALA A 345 -13.97 -12.58 -12.81
C ALA A 345 -14.55 -11.47 -13.70
N LEU A 346 -14.93 -10.35 -13.09
CA LEU A 346 -15.43 -9.18 -13.78
C LEU A 346 -14.30 -8.59 -14.64
N PRO A 347 -14.63 -7.93 -15.78
CA PRO A 347 -13.62 -7.30 -16.61
C PRO A 347 -12.81 -6.26 -15.83
N LYS A 348 -11.48 -6.32 -15.93
CA LYS A 348 -10.55 -5.37 -15.27
C LYS A 348 -10.92 -3.91 -15.57
N VAL A 349 -11.44 -3.65 -16.78
CA VAL A 349 -11.89 -2.34 -17.24
C VAL A 349 -12.87 -1.67 -16.28
N LEU A 350 -13.73 -2.43 -15.59
CA LEU A 350 -14.66 -1.86 -14.62
C LEU A 350 -13.95 -1.28 -13.40
N ALA A 351 -12.88 -1.93 -12.94
CA ALA A 351 -12.04 -1.41 -11.86
C ALA A 351 -11.28 -0.17 -12.31
N ASP A 352 -10.68 -0.24 -13.50
CA ASP A 352 -9.88 0.84 -14.08
C ASP A 352 -10.72 2.11 -14.27
N VAL A 353 -12.03 1.97 -14.54
CA VAL A 353 -12.97 3.09 -14.67
C VAL A 353 -13.28 3.76 -13.31
N ILE A 354 -13.37 3.00 -12.21
CA ILE A 354 -13.52 3.60 -10.87
C ILE A 354 -12.28 4.43 -10.54
N GLU A 355 -11.10 3.88 -10.81
CA GLU A 355 -9.82 4.57 -10.62
C GLU A 355 -9.74 5.82 -11.52
N SER A 356 -10.12 5.71 -12.80
CA SER A 356 -10.08 6.84 -13.72
C SER A 356 -11.06 7.95 -13.33
N ILE A 357 -12.25 7.63 -12.83
CA ILE A 357 -13.22 8.62 -12.33
C ILE A 357 -12.67 9.31 -11.09
N ALA A 358 -12.05 8.58 -10.17
CA ALA A 358 -11.38 9.19 -9.02
C ALA A 358 -10.28 10.17 -9.46
N GLY A 359 -9.47 9.78 -10.45
CA GLY A 359 -8.47 10.66 -11.06
C GLY A 359 -9.07 11.89 -11.77
N ALA A 360 -10.22 11.73 -12.42
CA ALA A 360 -10.96 12.83 -13.06
C ALA A 360 -11.48 13.85 -12.04
N ILE A 361 -12.12 13.39 -10.97
CA ILE A 361 -12.63 14.25 -9.88
C ILE A 361 -11.46 14.96 -9.20
N TYR A 362 -10.35 14.25 -8.96
CA TYR A 362 -9.15 14.82 -8.35
C TYR A 362 -8.60 16.00 -9.16
N LEU A 363 -8.53 15.87 -10.49
CA LEU A 363 -8.06 16.93 -11.37
C LEU A 363 -9.05 18.10 -11.46
N ASP A 364 -10.34 17.80 -11.61
CA ASP A 364 -11.39 18.82 -11.74
C ASP A 364 -11.52 19.68 -10.47
N SER A 365 -11.34 19.06 -9.30
CA SER A 365 -11.42 19.71 -7.99
C SER A 365 -10.14 20.47 -7.59
N GLY A 366 -9.09 20.44 -8.42
CA GLY A 366 -7.83 21.14 -8.13
C GLY A 366 -6.92 20.45 -7.11
N SER A 367 -6.88 19.11 -7.13
CA SER A 367 -6.17 18.25 -6.17
C SER A 367 -6.83 18.14 -4.79
N ASP A 368 -8.17 18.17 -4.72
CA ASP A 368 -8.90 18.00 -3.46
C ASP A 368 -9.18 16.51 -3.17
N THR A 369 -8.36 15.93 -2.29
CA THR A 369 -8.46 14.53 -1.85
C THR A 369 -9.76 14.24 -1.08
N GLU A 370 -10.28 15.21 -0.33
CA GLU A 370 -11.51 15.06 0.46
C GLU A 370 -12.73 15.02 -0.46
N GLN A 371 -12.75 15.81 -1.53
CA GLN A 371 -13.81 15.76 -2.52
C GLN A 371 -13.85 14.41 -3.26
N VAL A 372 -12.70 13.87 -3.63
CA VAL A 372 -12.61 12.52 -4.23
C VAL A 372 -13.17 11.47 -3.27
N TRP A 373 -12.79 11.56 -1.99
CA TRP A 373 -13.27 10.62 -0.98
C TRP A 373 -14.78 10.67 -0.80
N ARG A 374 -15.37 11.87 -0.71
CA ARG A 374 -16.83 12.06 -0.60
C ARG A 374 -17.61 11.46 -1.77
N SER A 375 -17.06 11.56 -2.98
CA SER A 375 -17.72 11.07 -4.20
C SER A 375 -17.57 9.57 -4.39
N ILE A 376 -16.40 8.99 -4.10
CA ILE A 376 -16.12 7.58 -4.37
C ILE A 376 -16.52 6.66 -3.22
N ARG A 377 -16.40 7.11 -1.96
CA ARG A 377 -16.70 6.29 -0.78
C ARG A 377 -18.09 5.62 -0.84
N PRO A 378 -19.20 6.31 -1.18
CA PRO A 378 -20.53 5.68 -1.23
C PRO A 378 -20.61 4.52 -2.22
N LEU A 379 -19.79 4.52 -3.27
CA LEU A 379 -19.74 3.46 -4.27
C LEU A 379 -19.04 2.21 -3.74
N LEU A 380 -18.05 2.40 -2.86
CA LEU A 380 -17.24 1.34 -2.27
C LEU A 380 -17.90 0.71 -1.04
N GLU A 381 -18.96 1.32 -0.50
CA GLU A 381 -19.64 0.81 0.70
C GLU A 381 -20.46 -0.47 0.44
N PRO A 382 -20.44 -1.43 1.38
CA PRO A 382 -19.79 -1.37 2.72
C PRO A 382 -18.28 -1.63 2.66
N LEU A 383 -17.45 -0.84 3.38
CA LEU A 383 -15.97 -0.95 3.43
C LEU A 383 -15.44 -2.15 4.27
N VAL A 384 -14.20 -2.63 4.03
CA VAL A 384 -13.65 -3.83 4.70
C VAL A 384 -13.32 -3.46 6.12
N THR A 385 -13.95 -4.17 7.06
CA THR A 385 -13.64 -4.09 8.48
C THR A 385 -12.81 -5.31 8.88
N PRO A 386 -12.02 -5.22 9.97
CA PRO A 386 -11.30 -6.35 10.56
C PRO A 386 -12.17 -7.60 10.74
N ASP A 387 -13.45 -7.41 11.10
CA ASP A 387 -14.40 -8.50 11.36
C ASP A 387 -14.90 -9.17 10.06
N THR A 388 -14.95 -8.42 8.97
CA THR A 388 -15.37 -8.91 7.64
C THR A 388 -14.21 -9.40 6.76
N MET A 389 -12.96 -9.15 7.19
CA MET A 389 -11.79 -9.42 6.37
C MET A 389 -11.50 -10.92 6.30
N GLN A 390 -11.62 -11.49 5.10
CA GLN A 390 -11.07 -12.81 4.80
C GLN A 390 -9.60 -12.66 4.36
N ILE A 391 -8.70 -13.43 4.98
CA ILE A 391 -7.29 -13.47 4.58
C ILE A 391 -7.20 -14.01 3.15
N ASN A 392 -6.25 -13.49 2.35
CA ASN A 392 -5.99 -14.01 1.01
C ASN A 392 -5.73 -15.52 1.07
N PRO A 393 -6.50 -16.37 0.37
CA PRO A 393 -6.35 -17.82 0.43
C PRO A 393 -4.94 -18.31 0.10
N VAL A 394 -4.21 -17.63 -0.77
CA VAL A 394 -2.82 -18.00 -1.10
C VAL A 394 -1.90 -17.72 0.09
N ARG A 395 -2.06 -16.57 0.75
CA ARG A 395 -1.26 -16.17 1.90
C ARG A 395 -1.59 -17.01 3.12
N GLU A 396 -2.87 -17.26 3.38
CA GLU A 396 -3.33 -18.13 4.46
C GLU A 396 -2.75 -19.54 4.29
N LEU A 397 -2.76 -20.08 3.06
CA LEU A 397 -2.13 -21.36 2.75
C LEU A 397 -0.62 -21.33 2.97
N ASP A 398 0.05 -20.24 2.57
CA ASP A 398 1.48 -20.07 2.76
C ASP A 398 1.88 -20.01 4.25
N GLU A 399 1.12 -19.28 5.06
CA GLU A 399 1.31 -19.16 6.50
C GLU A 399 1.05 -20.50 7.21
N LEU A 400 -0.02 -21.21 6.82
CA LEU A 400 -0.34 -22.53 7.37
C LEU A 400 0.75 -23.55 7.03
N CYS A 401 1.16 -23.64 5.77
CA CYS A 401 2.24 -24.54 5.36
C CYS A 401 3.56 -24.20 6.05
N SER A 402 3.85 -22.92 6.30
CA SER A 402 5.07 -22.51 7.01
C SER A 402 5.03 -22.85 8.50
N ARG A 403 3.85 -22.73 9.13
CA ARG A 403 3.67 -23.08 10.55
C ARG A 403 3.75 -24.58 10.80
N GLU A 404 3.08 -25.36 9.95
CA GLU A 404 3.00 -26.83 10.09
C GLU A 404 4.12 -27.58 9.33
N SER A 405 5.02 -26.86 8.65
CA SER A 405 6.10 -27.41 7.82
C SER A 405 5.63 -28.33 6.68
N TYR A 406 4.48 -28.03 6.07
CA TYR A 406 3.95 -28.78 4.93
C TYR A 406 4.69 -28.48 3.63
N THR A 407 4.79 -29.49 2.76
CA THR A 407 5.36 -29.32 1.42
C THR A 407 4.26 -28.92 0.44
N LYS A 408 4.46 -27.79 -0.25
CA LYS A 408 3.51 -27.28 -1.25
C LYS A 408 4.15 -27.19 -2.64
N THR A 409 3.40 -27.56 -3.66
CA THR A 409 3.80 -27.48 -5.07
C THR A 409 2.73 -26.76 -5.88
N PHE A 410 3.14 -25.71 -6.60
CA PHE A 410 2.30 -25.02 -7.57
C PHE A 410 2.71 -25.42 -8.98
N SER A 411 1.83 -26.09 -9.71
CA SER A 411 2.03 -26.42 -11.11
C SER A 411 1.10 -25.58 -11.99
N LYS A 412 1.65 -25.10 -13.11
CA LYS A 412 0.96 -24.23 -14.06
C LYS A 412 0.97 -24.90 -15.42
N SER A 413 -0.21 -25.08 -16.00
CA SER A 413 -0.38 -25.53 -17.37
C SER A 413 -1.32 -24.59 -18.12
N SER A 414 -1.22 -24.58 -19.44
CA SER A 414 -2.05 -23.75 -20.32
C SER A 414 -2.58 -24.67 -21.40
N ASN A 415 -3.90 -24.83 -21.46
CA ASN A 415 -4.53 -25.68 -22.46
C ASN A 415 -5.63 -24.88 -23.18
N CYS A 416 -5.56 -24.80 -24.51
CA CYS A 416 -6.54 -24.10 -25.35
C CYS A 416 -6.87 -22.64 -24.94
N GLY A 417 -5.87 -21.88 -24.47
CA GLY A 417 -6.05 -20.48 -24.06
C GLY A 417 -6.65 -20.26 -22.66
N LEU A 418 -6.99 -21.35 -21.95
CA LEU A 418 -7.37 -21.32 -20.54
C LEU A 418 -6.15 -21.68 -19.68
N ALA A 419 -5.92 -20.90 -18.63
CA ALA A 419 -4.91 -21.21 -17.64
C ALA A 419 -5.45 -22.28 -16.68
N SER A 420 -4.69 -23.36 -16.49
CA SER A 420 -4.94 -24.32 -15.43
C SER A 420 -3.86 -24.22 -14.36
N ILE A 421 -4.28 -24.14 -13.10
CA ILE A 421 -3.39 -24.09 -11.95
C ILE A 421 -3.77 -25.23 -11.02
N SER A 422 -2.80 -26.11 -10.77
CA SER A 422 -2.91 -27.15 -9.77
C SER A 422 -2.05 -26.82 -8.56
N VAL A 423 -2.69 -26.92 -7.39
CA VAL A 423 -2.09 -26.73 -6.08
C VAL A 423 -2.09 -28.08 -5.39
N GLU A 424 -0.90 -28.55 -5.03
CA GLU A 424 -0.69 -29.75 -4.22
C GLU A 424 -0.09 -29.36 -2.87
N VAL A 425 -0.67 -29.87 -1.79
CA VAL A 425 -0.14 -29.75 -0.44
C VAL A 425 -0.08 -31.12 0.19
N ASN A 426 1.11 -31.54 0.63
CA ASN A 426 1.30 -32.75 1.41
C ASN A 426 1.30 -32.38 2.90
N ALA A 427 0.21 -32.70 3.58
CA ALA A 427 0.04 -32.51 5.01
C ALA A 427 0.15 -33.88 5.69
N ASN A 428 1.26 -34.13 6.41
CA ASN A 428 1.46 -35.34 7.22
C ASN A 428 1.21 -36.68 6.50
N GLY A 429 1.50 -36.77 5.19
CA GLY A 429 1.30 -37.98 4.39
C GLY A 429 -0.02 -38.02 3.61
N CYS A 430 -0.93 -37.08 3.83
CA CYS A 430 -2.14 -36.87 3.04
C CYS A 430 -1.88 -35.85 1.92
N LEU A 431 -2.07 -36.27 0.67
CA LEU A 431 -1.92 -35.42 -0.50
C LEU A 431 -3.24 -34.72 -0.83
N HIS A 432 -3.30 -33.42 -0.62
CA HIS A 432 -4.41 -32.57 -1.05
C HIS A 432 -4.07 -31.93 -2.38
N LYS A 433 -4.72 -32.39 -3.45
CA LYS A 433 -4.55 -31.87 -4.81
C LYS A 433 -5.84 -31.27 -5.31
N VAL A 434 -5.76 -30.03 -5.77
CA VAL A 434 -6.86 -29.36 -6.48
C VAL A 434 -6.33 -28.75 -7.77
N GLU A 435 -7.15 -28.80 -8.82
CA GLU A 435 -6.91 -28.12 -10.08
C GLU A 435 -8.04 -27.14 -10.37
N SER A 436 -7.68 -25.92 -10.77
CA SER A 436 -8.63 -24.87 -11.15
C SER A 436 -8.30 -24.36 -12.54
N THR A 437 -9.33 -24.17 -13.36
CA THR A 437 -9.23 -23.68 -14.74
C THR A 437 -9.95 -22.35 -14.90
N GLY A 438 -9.38 -21.45 -15.69
CA GLY A 438 -10.01 -20.16 -15.95
C GLY A 438 -9.18 -19.23 -16.84
N MET A 439 -9.76 -18.06 -17.14
CA MET A 439 -9.14 -17.08 -18.04
C MET A 439 -7.99 -16.31 -17.39
N ASN A 440 -8.04 -16.07 -16.08
CA ASN A 440 -7.01 -15.33 -15.35
C ASN A 440 -6.23 -16.26 -14.41
N LYS A 441 -4.91 -16.35 -14.64
CA LYS A 441 -3.97 -17.13 -13.82
C LYS A 441 -4.07 -16.76 -12.33
N LYS A 442 -4.14 -15.47 -11.99
CA LYS A 442 -4.16 -15.06 -10.57
C LYS A 442 -5.45 -15.50 -9.88
N SER A 443 -6.59 -15.39 -10.55
CA SER A 443 -7.89 -15.81 -10.01
C SER A 443 -7.99 -17.33 -9.85
N CYS A 444 -7.45 -18.10 -10.80
CA CYS A 444 -7.37 -19.57 -10.68
C CYS A 444 -6.52 -19.96 -9.48
N GLN A 445 -5.35 -19.33 -9.30
CA GLN A 445 -4.49 -19.63 -8.17
C GLN A 445 -5.17 -19.39 -6.82
N LYS A 446 -5.95 -18.30 -6.69
CA LYS A 446 -6.74 -18.01 -5.48
C LYS A 446 -7.81 -19.08 -5.25
N LEU A 447 -8.55 -19.48 -6.29
CA LEU A 447 -9.61 -20.49 -6.19
C LEU A 447 -9.07 -21.87 -5.80
N ALA A 448 -7.99 -22.32 -6.44
CA ALA A 448 -7.34 -23.58 -6.07
C ALA A 448 -6.80 -23.54 -4.63
N ALA A 449 -6.13 -22.45 -4.23
CA ALA A 449 -5.63 -22.31 -2.86
C ALA A 449 -6.77 -22.35 -1.83
N LYS A 450 -7.90 -21.71 -2.12
CA LYS A 450 -9.10 -21.73 -1.26
C LYS A 450 -9.69 -23.13 -1.11
N GLN A 451 -9.82 -23.87 -2.21
CA GLN A 451 -10.34 -25.24 -2.19
C GLN A 451 -9.40 -26.20 -1.44
N VAL A 452 -8.09 -26.05 -1.61
CA VAL A 452 -7.09 -26.80 -0.80
C VAL A 452 -7.21 -26.45 0.67
N LEU A 453 -7.33 -25.16 1.03
CA LEU A 453 -7.53 -24.73 2.41
C LEU A 453 -8.79 -25.32 3.03
N GLN A 454 -9.90 -25.35 2.29
CA GLN A 454 -11.15 -25.98 2.75
C GLN A 454 -10.96 -27.48 2.99
N SER A 455 -10.25 -28.17 2.10
CA SER A 455 -9.92 -29.58 2.27
C SER A 455 -9.00 -29.85 3.47
N LEU A 456 -8.00 -29.00 3.71
CA LEU A 456 -7.10 -29.10 4.86
C LEU A 456 -7.83 -28.81 6.19
N LYS A 457 -8.70 -27.80 6.23
CA LYS A 457 -9.50 -27.47 7.42
C LYS A 457 -10.51 -28.56 7.75
N ALA A 458 -11.08 -29.21 6.73
CA ALA A 458 -12.00 -30.34 6.94
C ALA A 458 -11.27 -31.53 7.60
N CYS A 459 -10.04 -31.85 7.20
CA CYS A 459 -9.28 -32.97 7.79
C CYS A 459 -8.70 -32.70 9.18
N ASN A 460 -8.60 -31.44 9.64
CA ASN A 460 -8.10 -31.10 10.97
C ASN A 460 -9.22 -31.05 12.04
N HIS A 461 -10.48 -31.27 11.67
CA HIS A 461 -11.63 -31.27 12.57
C HIS A 461 -12.19 -32.68 12.88
N ASP A 462 -11.57 -33.72 12.33
CA ASP A 462 -11.73 -35.13 12.73
C ASP A 462 -10.51 -35.56 13.57
#